data_AF-A0A4R4E3H2-F1
#
_entry.id   AF-A0A4R4E3H2-F1
#
_cell.length_a   1.000
_cell.length_b   1.000
_cell.length_c   1.000
_cell.angle_alpha   90.00
_cell.angle_beta   90.00
_cell.angle_gamma   90.00
#
_symmetry.space_group_name_H-M   'P 1'
#
loop_
_entity.id
_entity.type
_entity.pdbx_description
1 polymer ?
#
loop_
_entity_poly.entity_id
_entity_poly.type
_entity_poly.pdbx_seq_one_letter_code
_entity_poly.pdbx_strand_id
1 'polypeptide(L)' 'MPICIICSCEKPDGIFILSEFICDSCEDEMVHTDVMDEKYMFFIHQLKTNLILKNA' A
#
# COMPACT_ATOMS: atom_id res chain seq x y z
N MET A 1 9.10 8.79 11.61
CA MET A 1 8.17 9.06 10.51
C MET A 1 7.88 7.72 9.86
N PRO A 2 6.62 7.31 9.65
CA PRO A 2 6.32 5.96 9.16
C PRO A 2 6.74 5.76 7.70
N ILE A 3 7.16 4.54 7.37
CA ILE A 3 7.61 4.15 6.02
C ILE A 3 6.44 3.50 5.29
N CYS A 4 6.09 4.04 4.13
CA CYS A 4 5.01 3.48 3.30
C CYS A 4 5.44 2.14 2.70
N ILE A 5 4.63 1.09 2.84
CA ILE A 5 4.95 -0.24 2.30
C ILE A 5 4.88 -0.33 0.77
N ILE A 6 4.28 0.66 0.11
CA ILE A 6 4.11 0.68 -1.34
C ILE A 6 5.30 1.35 -2.03
N CYS A 7 5.68 2.55 -1.58
CA CYS A 7 6.75 3.34 -2.20
C CYS A 7 8.06 3.33 -1.40
N SER A 8 8.11 2.66 -0.24
CA SER A 8 9.27 2.57 0.65
C SER A 8 9.85 3.93 1.09
N CYS A 9 9.02 4.97 1.09
CA CYS A 9 9.41 6.33 1.51
C CYS A 9 8.86 6.67 2.90
N GLU A 10 9.61 7.45 3.67
CA GLU A 10 9.10 8.08 4.90
C GLU A 10 8.10 9.18 4.54
N LYS A 11 6.91 9.11 5.12
CA LYS A 11 5.84 10.09 4.89
C LYS A 11 5.16 10.47 6.21
N PRO A 12 4.66 11.72 6.33
CA PRO A 12 4.04 12.17 7.56
C PRO A 12 2.58 11.71 7.67
N ASP A 13 1.90 11.60 6.54
CA ASP A 13 0.45 11.42 6.45
C ASP A 13 0.08 10.18 5.63
N GLY A 14 -1.02 9.53 6.02
CA GLY A 14 -1.51 8.30 5.41
C GLY A 14 -2.42 7.50 6.34
N ILE A 15 -2.64 6.25 5.97
CA ILE A 15 -3.46 5.29 6.72
C ILE A 15 -2.61 4.12 7.23
N PHE A 16 -3.01 3.57 8.38
CA PHE A 16 -2.47 2.31 8.89
C PHE A 16 -3.49 1.19 8.68
N ILE A 17 -3.04 0.10 8.07
CA ILE A 17 -3.82 -1.14 7.93
C ILE A 17 -3.08 -2.21 8.73
N LEU A 18 -3.69 -2.69 9.81
CA LEU A 18 -3.02 -3.54 10.82
C LEU A 18 -1.75 -2.84 11.38
N SER A 19 -0.58 -3.43 11.16
CA SER A 19 0.73 -2.89 11.56
C SER A 19 1.45 -2.12 10.46
N GLU A 20 0.90 -2.09 9.24
CA GLU A 20 1.58 -1.50 8.09
C GLU A 20 1.02 -0.12 7.74
N PHE A 21 1.87 0.72 7.15
CA PHE A 21 1.55 2.09 6.78
C PHE A 21 1.50 2.28 5.27
N ILE A 22 0.50 3.00 4.77
CA ILE A 22 0.36 3.42 3.38
C ILE A 22 0.18 4.94 3.36
N CYS A 23 1.03 5.65 2.64
CA CYS A 23 0.92 7.11 2.55
C CYS A 23 -0.27 7.55 1.70
N ASP A 24 -0.75 8.76 1.95
CA ASP A 24 -1.86 9.42 1.23
C ASP A 24 -1.77 9.30 -0.29
N SER A 25 -0.60 9.58 -0.88
CA SER A 25 -0.41 9.52 -2.34
C SER A 25 -0.58 8.11 -2.91
N CYS A 26 -0.13 7.09 -2.16
CA CYS A 26 -0.25 5.70 -2.61
C CYS A 26 -1.66 5.18 -2.42
N GLU A 27 -2.32 5.56 -1.33
CA GLU A 27 -3.72 5.21 -1.09
C GLU A 27 -4.63 5.83 -2.15
N ASP A 28 -4.46 7.12 -2.46
CA ASP A 28 -5.20 7.81 -3.52
C ASP A 28 -4.99 7.15 -4.90
N GLU A 29 -3.75 6.83 -5.25
CA GLU A 29 -3.46 6.13 -6.52
C GLU A 29 -4.12 4.74 -6.53
N MET A 30 -4.03 3.99 -5.43
CA MET A 30 -4.61 2.66 -5.31
C MET A 30 -6.13 2.65 -5.52
N VAL A 31 -6.87 3.57 -4.89
CA VAL A 31 -8.34 3.62 -5.00
C VAL A 31 -8.82 4.08 -6.38
N HIS A 32 -8.00 4.85 -7.09
CA HIS A 32 -8.30 5.33 -8.44
C HIS A 32 -7.73 4.44 -9.56
N THR A 33 -6.96 3.40 -9.23
CA THR A 33 -6.41 2.48 -10.24
C THR A 33 -7.50 1.52 -10.73
N ASP A 34 -7.74 1.49 -12.04
CA ASP A 34 -8.68 0.55 -12.66
C ASP A 34 -8.16 -0.88 -12.51
N VAL A 35 -9.07 -1.82 -12.26
CA VAL A 35 -8.75 -3.25 -12.11
C VAL A 35 -8.11 -3.87 -13.36
N MET A 36 -8.29 -3.26 -14.53
CA MET A 36 -7.70 -3.67 -15.79
C MET A 36 -6.30 -3.05 -16.02
N ASP A 37 -5.86 -2.11 -15.19
CA ASP A 37 -4.53 -1.51 -15.26
C ASP A 37 -3.46 -2.48 -14.71
N GLU A 38 -2.32 -2.55 -15.39
CA GLU A 38 -1.16 -3.34 -14.94
C GLU A 38 -0.69 -2.94 -13.54
N LYS A 39 -0.86 -1.66 -13.16
CA LYS A 39 -0.56 -1.15 -11.81
C LYS A 39 -1.42 -1.78 -10.72
N TYR A 40 -2.64 -2.20 -11.02
CA TYR A 40 -3.50 -2.87 -10.03
C TYR A 40 -2.83 -4.12 -9.48
N MET A 41 -2.17 -4.89 -10.35
CA MET A 41 -1.44 -6.11 -9.96
C MET A 41 -0.26 -5.81 -9.04
N PHE A 42 0.42 -4.68 -9.23
CA PHE A 42 1.49 -4.24 -8.34
C PHE A 42 0.98 -4.01 -6.91
N PHE A 43 -0.13 -3.27 -6.75
CA PHE A 43 -0.70 -3.00 -5.44
C PHE A 43 -1.18 -4.29 -4.74
N ILE A 44 -1.85 -5.19 -5.47
CA ILE A 44 -2.27 -6.48 -4.91
C ILE A 44 -1.09 -7.32 -4.45
N HIS A 45 0.02 -7.33 -5.21
CA HIS A 45 1.23 -8.04 -4.80
C HIS A 45 1.78 -7.47 -3.48
N GLN A 46 1.90 -6.15 -3.37
CA GLN A 46 2.41 -5.51 -2.17
C GLN A 46 1.53 -5.78 -0.94
N LEU A 47 0.20 -5.72 -1.09
CA LEU A 47 -0.73 -6.00 0.01
C LEU A 47 -0.66 -7.47 0.45
N LYS A 48 -0.58 -8.42 -0.50
CA LYS A 48 -0.43 -9.85 -0.16
C LYS A 48 0.86 -10.11 0.62
N THR A 49 1.97 -9.56 0.15
CA THR A 49 3.28 -9.78 0.75
C THR A 49 3.39 -9.14 2.14
N ASN A 50 2.88 -7.93 2.32
CA ASN A 50 3.10 -7.16 3.55
C ASN A 50 1.95 -7.30 4.58
N LEU A 51 0.70 -7.49 4.16
CA LEU A 51 -0.46 -7.55 5.06
C LEU A 51 -0.96 -8.98 5.32
N ILE A 52 -1.06 -9.81 4.28
CA ILE A 52 -1.72 -11.12 4.41
C ILE A 52 -0.76 -12.16 5.01
N LEU A 53 0.49 -12.19 4.56
CA LEU A 53 1.46 -13.20 5.03
C LEU A 53 1.90 -13.00 6.49
N LYS A 54 1.68 -11.82 7.09
CA LYS A 54 1.99 -11.55 8.50
C LYS A 54 0.90 -12.02 9.48
N ASN A 55 -0.27 -12.45 8.97
CA ASN A 55 -1.39 -12.97 9.77
C ASN A 55 -1.40 -14.51 9.87
N ALA A 56 -0.40 -15.19 9.30
CA ALA A 56 -0.27 -16.65 9.28
C ALA A 56 0.61 -17.17 10.43
#